data_AF-A0A256WHD7-F1
#
_entry.id   AF-A0A256WHD7-F1
#
_cell.length_a   1.000
_cell.length_b   1.000
_cell.length_c   1.000
_cell.angle_alpha   90.00
_cell.angle_beta   90.00
_cell.angle_gamma   90.00
#
_symmetry.space_group_name_H-M   'P 1'
#
loop_
_entity.id
_entity.type
_entity.pdbx_description
1 polymer ?
#
loop_
_entity_poly.entity_id
_entity_poly.type
_entity_poly.pdbx_seq_one_letter_code
_entity_poly.pdbx_strand_id
1 'polypeptide(L)'
;MSRSRITQEYNEFVRLGVPFTRLTQEYNEFFRKGHPFARTTQEHNEFVRLGLPFARTTHEFINVVYPVDQILVSDVSNAPYTQYCLLTINKNYVSGFLMNYVLYVNLADVENKDVFFQGCTSSGGDIRVSDDNMGTYYAREIVDFDQIAQTGHMWVLLPHISNTVDTKLRIFFNGISDEPDASSSYGVHAVWADYTAVYHMNQSPIEEEPQIIDSTQNFNNGYCRNGLTSDDALVEGQVGKALFIDNNEYIGMYDNASFDIVGELSLQAWVKKDDLITESSGIVSKYIGSHNQRSYCLYVKEHQCGCFGICYPDGSASSLRALDGVTPINDGVFHKLTGVFVPNTSLTLYFDGVQDAQDMTNIPPAIYSSSGSVRINTFDDPYHSFIGVIDEVRIRAGVISAEHELTEYNNQSDTSTFYTIGEILTTE
;
A
#
# COMPACT_ATOMS: atom_id res chain seq x y z
N MET A 1 0.05 -51.84 -9.82
CA MET A 1 0.25 -50.87 -10.92
C MET A 1 1.49 -51.26 -11.70
N SER A 2 1.46 -51.19 -13.04
CA SER A 2 2.64 -51.48 -13.86
C SER A 2 3.70 -50.37 -13.70
N ARG A 3 4.99 -50.73 -13.74
CA ARG A 3 6.12 -49.78 -13.67
C ARG A 3 6.03 -48.64 -14.69
N SER A 4 5.38 -48.89 -15.84
CA SER A 4 5.18 -47.89 -16.89
C SER A 4 4.31 -46.71 -16.44
N ARG A 5 3.27 -46.96 -15.63
CA ARG A 5 2.31 -45.93 -15.20
C ARG A 5 2.89 -45.00 -14.14
N ILE A 6 3.67 -45.56 -13.21
CA ILE A 6 4.37 -44.81 -12.16
C ILE A 6 5.46 -43.89 -12.74
N THR A 7 6.15 -44.36 -13.79
CA THR A 7 7.18 -43.54 -14.47
C THR A 7 6.54 -42.40 -15.27
N GLN A 8 5.34 -42.61 -15.80
CA GLN A 8 4.60 -41.60 -16.55
C GLN A 8 4.06 -40.48 -15.62
N GLU A 9 3.51 -40.85 -14.46
CA GLU A 9 3.02 -39.92 -13.44
C GLU A 9 4.19 -39.13 -12.78
N TYR A 10 5.35 -39.76 -12.57
CA TYR A 10 6.56 -39.07 -12.09
C TYR A 10 7.09 -38.01 -13.08
N ASN A 11 7.09 -38.33 -14.38
CA ASN A 11 7.53 -37.38 -15.40
C ASN A 11 6.55 -36.21 -15.59
N GLU A 12 5.25 -36.43 -15.34
CA GLU A 12 4.25 -35.37 -15.32
C GLU A 12 4.42 -34.45 -14.09
N PHE A 13 4.77 -35.02 -12.94
CA PHE A 13 5.06 -34.31 -11.70
C PHE A 13 6.31 -33.41 -11.80
N VAL A 14 7.38 -33.88 -12.44
CA VAL A 14 8.60 -33.07 -12.70
C VAL A 14 8.31 -31.93 -13.68
N ARG A 15 7.36 -32.11 -14.60
CA ARG A 15 6.97 -31.10 -15.59
C ARG A 15 6.19 -29.93 -14.99
N LEU A 16 5.58 -30.11 -13.81
CA LEU A 16 4.77 -29.11 -13.11
C LEU A 16 5.56 -28.20 -12.15
N GLY A 17 6.88 -28.38 -12.02
CA GLY A 17 7.78 -27.37 -11.48
C GLY A 17 7.61 -26.98 -10.00
N VAL A 18 6.95 -27.80 -9.17
CA VAL A 18 6.72 -27.48 -7.75
C VAL A 18 8.00 -27.64 -6.93
N PRO A 19 8.52 -26.59 -6.25
CA PRO A 19 9.75 -26.70 -5.46
C PRO A 19 9.49 -27.36 -4.11
N PHE A 20 10.26 -28.41 -3.80
CA PHE A 20 10.30 -29.04 -2.47
C PHE A 20 11.18 -28.24 -1.52
N THR A 21 10.59 -27.35 -0.71
CA THR A 21 11.29 -26.78 0.45
C THR A 21 10.71 -27.33 1.75
N ARG A 22 11.27 -28.48 2.18
CA ARG A 22 11.39 -29.01 3.57
C ARG A 22 11.16 -30.51 3.63
N LEU A 23 12.09 -31.32 3.14
CA LEU A 23 12.28 -32.68 3.67
C LEU A 23 13.79 -32.97 3.67
N THR A 24 14.32 -33.37 4.83
CA THR A 24 15.76 -33.58 5.09
C THR A 24 16.36 -34.65 4.16
N GLN A 25 17.69 -34.64 4.03
CA GLN A 25 18.48 -35.54 3.15
C GLN A 25 18.11 -37.03 3.24
N GLU A 26 17.62 -37.49 4.39
CA GLU A 26 17.16 -38.87 4.63
C GLU A 26 15.89 -39.24 3.84
N TYR A 27 15.02 -38.27 3.53
CA TYR A 27 13.76 -38.50 2.80
C TYR A 27 14.01 -38.83 1.31
N ASN A 28 15.08 -38.28 0.74
CA ASN A 28 15.46 -38.48 -0.66
C ASN A 28 16.13 -39.85 -0.93
N GLU A 29 16.82 -40.42 0.06
CA GLU A 29 17.41 -41.76 -0.08
C GLU A 29 16.36 -42.88 -0.09
N PHE A 30 15.23 -42.68 0.61
CA PHE A 30 14.15 -43.66 0.67
C PHE A 30 13.39 -43.81 -0.66
N PHE A 31 13.12 -42.68 -1.33
CA PHE A 31 12.49 -42.68 -2.67
C PHE A 31 13.42 -43.22 -3.77
N ARG A 32 14.74 -42.98 -3.69
CA ARG A 32 15.71 -43.54 -4.65
C ARG A 32 15.76 -45.08 -4.65
N LYS A 33 15.34 -45.74 -3.56
CA LYS A 33 15.26 -47.20 -3.46
C LYS A 33 13.94 -47.79 -3.99
N GLY A 34 13.00 -46.97 -4.46
CA GLY A 34 11.82 -47.42 -5.22
C GLY A 34 10.69 -48.05 -4.39
N HIS A 35 10.58 -47.73 -3.10
CA HIS A 35 9.59 -48.34 -2.21
C HIS A 35 8.79 -47.29 -1.40
N PRO A 36 7.62 -46.84 -1.89
CA PRO A 36 6.78 -45.90 -1.13
C PRO A 36 5.91 -46.56 -0.04
N PHE A 37 6.15 -47.83 0.30
CA PHE A 37 5.32 -48.59 1.26
C PHE A 37 6.17 -49.53 2.13
N ALA A 38 5.94 -49.52 3.45
CA ALA A 38 6.44 -50.55 4.36
C ALA A 38 5.74 -51.89 4.06
N ARG A 39 6.52 -52.94 3.81
CA ARG A 39 6.00 -54.29 3.52
C ARG A 39 6.26 -55.28 4.66
N THR A 40 6.96 -54.84 5.70
CA THR A 40 7.30 -55.66 6.87
C THR A 40 7.00 -54.92 8.18
N THR A 41 6.81 -55.69 9.26
CA THR A 41 6.59 -55.15 10.62
C THR A 41 7.79 -54.35 11.15
N GLN A 42 8.99 -54.62 10.63
CA GLN A 42 10.21 -53.92 11.02
C GLN A 42 10.26 -52.49 10.44
N GLU A 43 9.91 -52.33 9.15
CA GLU A 43 9.79 -51.02 8.50
C GLU A 43 8.67 -50.20 9.14
N HIS A 44 7.56 -50.83 9.53
CA HIS A 44 6.45 -50.18 10.24
C HIS A 44 6.90 -49.50 11.55
N ASN A 45 7.72 -50.17 12.35
CA ASN A 45 8.21 -49.63 13.62
C ASN A 45 9.19 -48.46 13.43
N GLU A 46 9.87 -48.41 12.28
CA GLU A 46 10.81 -47.32 11.93
C GLU A 46 10.08 -46.04 11.53
N PHE A 47 8.98 -46.14 10.77
CA PHE A 47 8.10 -45.01 10.43
C PHE A 47 7.46 -44.37 11.67
N VAL A 48 6.98 -45.20 12.61
CA VAL A 48 6.39 -44.73 13.89
C VAL A 48 7.43 -44.01 14.74
N ARG A 49 8.68 -44.49 14.77
CA ARG A 49 9.78 -43.85 15.51
C ARG A 49 10.14 -42.47 14.96
N LEU A 50 9.96 -42.23 13.66
CA LEU A 50 10.32 -40.98 12.97
C LEU A 50 9.17 -39.96 12.91
N GLY A 51 8.00 -40.26 13.49
CA GLY A 51 6.85 -39.34 13.52
C GLY A 51 6.25 -39.05 12.13
N LEU A 52 6.49 -39.91 11.15
CA LEU A 52 6.01 -39.75 9.77
C LEU A 52 4.57 -40.25 9.64
N PRO A 53 3.69 -39.54 8.91
CA PRO A 53 2.31 -39.95 8.79
C PRO A 53 2.19 -41.13 7.81
N PHE A 54 1.19 -42.00 8.04
CA PHE A 54 1.08 -43.33 7.45
C PHE A 54 -0.07 -43.43 6.44
N ALA A 55 0.14 -44.16 5.34
CA ALA A 55 -0.92 -44.53 4.40
C ALA A 55 -0.68 -45.93 3.77
N ARG A 56 -1.72 -46.77 3.72
CA ARG A 56 -1.75 -48.12 3.12
C ARG A 56 -2.10 -48.11 1.65
N THR A 57 -2.61 -47.01 1.12
CA THR A 57 -2.96 -46.84 -0.29
C THR A 57 -2.48 -45.50 -0.81
N THR A 58 -2.31 -45.39 -2.14
CA THR A 58 -2.00 -44.10 -2.79
C THR A 58 -3.06 -43.03 -2.49
N HIS A 59 -4.31 -43.43 -2.30
CA HIS A 59 -5.41 -42.54 -1.91
C HIS A 59 -5.28 -42.03 -0.47
N GLU A 60 -4.87 -42.89 0.47
CA GLU A 60 -4.57 -42.47 1.84
C GLU A 60 -3.34 -41.55 1.92
N PHE A 61 -2.34 -41.74 1.03
CA PHE A 61 -1.14 -40.88 1.01
C PHE A 61 -1.48 -39.48 0.50
N ILE A 62 -2.39 -39.39 -0.47
CA ILE A 62 -2.95 -38.11 -0.94
C ILE A 62 -3.69 -37.40 0.19
N ASN A 63 -4.54 -38.08 0.95
CA ASN A 63 -5.28 -37.46 2.07
C ASN A 63 -4.41 -37.07 3.28
N VAL A 64 -3.23 -37.68 3.41
CA VAL A 64 -2.27 -37.40 4.49
C VAL A 64 -1.33 -36.24 4.16
N VAL A 65 -0.92 -36.13 2.89
CA VAL A 65 -0.07 -35.04 2.40
C VAL A 65 -0.90 -33.80 2.03
N TYR A 66 -2.16 -34.03 1.64
CA TYR A 66 -3.17 -33.02 1.38
C TYR A 66 -4.42 -33.38 2.19
N PRO A 67 -4.55 -32.94 3.45
CA PRO A 67 -5.84 -32.99 4.10
C PRO A 67 -6.82 -32.22 3.20
N VAL A 68 -7.88 -32.89 2.77
CA VAL A 68 -8.95 -32.32 1.93
C VAL A 68 -9.70 -31.18 2.68
N ASP A 69 -9.27 -30.86 3.90
CA ASP A 69 -9.74 -29.76 4.74
C ASP A 69 -8.72 -28.59 4.86
N GLN A 70 -7.94 -28.32 3.82
CA GLN A 70 -7.54 -26.94 3.50
C GLN A 70 -8.37 -26.40 2.33
N ILE A 71 -9.68 -26.66 2.38
CA ILE A 71 -10.62 -25.62 2.02
C ILE A 71 -10.30 -24.45 2.94
N LEU A 72 -9.93 -23.34 2.31
CA LEU A 72 -9.85 -21.99 2.86
C LEU A 72 -10.76 -21.85 4.09
N VAL A 73 -10.20 -21.37 5.18
CA VAL A 73 -10.98 -21.02 6.39
C VAL A 73 -12.09 -20.05 5.96
N SER A 74 -13.28 -20.64 5.83
CA SER A 74 -14.63 -20.10 6.04
C SER A 74 -14.90 -18.64 5.61
N ASP A 75 -15.12 -18.44 4.31
CA ASP A 75 -16.20 -17.57 3.84
C ASP A 75 -17.41 -18.46 3.52
N VAL A 76 -18.21 -18.76 4.54
CA VAL A 76 -19.38 -19.65 4.44
C VAL A 76 -20.57 -18.87 3.88
N SER A 77 -20.52 -18.50 2.59
CA SER A 77 -21.72 -18.18 1.76
C SER A 77 -21.46 -17.72 0.31
N ASN A 78 -20.22 -17.63 -0.18
CA ASN A 78 -20.01 -16.85 -1.40
C ASN A 78 -20.29 -17.66 -2.68
N ALA A 79 -21.33 -17.24 -3.40
CA ALA A 79 -21.52 -17.61 -4.79
C ALA A 79 -20.21 -17.37 -5.56
N PRO A 80 -19.87 -18.20 -6.56
CA PRO A 80 -18.65 -18.01 -7.34
C PRO A 80 -18.61 -16.61 -7.95
N TYR A 81 -17.41 -16.03 -8.04
CA TYR A 81 -17.18 -14.79 -8.76
C TYR A 81 -17.35 -15.05 -10.25
N THR A 82 -18.56 -14.81 -10.77
CA THR A 82 -18.90 -15.06 -12.17
C THR A 82 -18.83 -13.82 -13.03
N GLN A 83 -18.66 -12.63 -12.44
CA GLN A 83 -18.59 -11.36 -13.14
C GLN A 83 -17.28 -10.64 -12.84
N TYR A 84 -16.71 -9.99 -13.86
CA TYR A 84 -15.53 -9.17 -13.73
C TYR A 84 -15.44 -8.09 -14.81
N CYS A 85 -14.71 -7.02 -14.56
CA CYS A 85 -14.27 -6.07 -15.58
C CYS A 85 -12.75 -6.21 -15.81
N LEU A 86 -12.30 -5.93 -17.04
CA LEU A 86 -10.88 -5.96 -17.40
C LEU A 86 -10.29 -4.56 -17.23
N LEU A 87 -9.33 -4.41 -16.31
CA LEU A 87 -8.52 -3.21 -16.18
C LEU A 87 -7.20 -3.42 -16.94
N THR A 88 -6.86 -2.48 -17.83
CA THR A 88 -5.60 -2.49 -18.57
C THR A 88 -4.79 -1.23 -18.24
N ILE A 89 -3.66 -1.39 -17.58
CA ILE A 89 -2.70 -0.32 -17.30
C ILE A 89 -1.90 -0.05 -18.58
N ASN A 90 -1.89 1.20 -19.00
CA ASN A 90 -1.17 1.68 -20.16
C ASN A 90 0.33 1.81 -19.84
N LYS A 91 1.14 0.93 -20.41
CA LYS A 91 2.59 0.90 -20.19
C LYS A 91 3.31 2.23 -20.49
N ASN A 92 2.74 3.08 -21.34
CA ASN A 92 3.36 4.36 -21.71
C ASN A 92 3.38 5.37 -20.56
N TYR A 93 2.55 5.16 -19.53
CA TYR A 93 2.50 5.99 -18.32
C TYR A 93 3.21 5.34 -17.13
N VAL A 94 3.77 4.13 -17.33
CA VAL A 94 4.64 3.47 -16.37
C VAL A 94 6.08 3.85 -16.65
N SER A 95 6.81 4.25 -15.61
CA SER A 95 8.25 4.47 -15.67
C SER A 95 8.96 3.20 -15.19
N GLY A 96 9.67 2.53 -16.10
CA GLY A 96 10.47 1.34 -15.76
C GLY A 96 9.68 0.07 -15.45
N PHE A 97 10.31 -0.82 -14.67
CA PHE A 97 9.72 -2.06 -14.16
C PHE A 97 9.65 -1.94 -12.65
N LEU A 98 8.45 -1.88 -12.10
CA LEU A 98 8.21 -1.65 -10.69
C LEU A 98 7.68 -2.91 -10.03
N MET A 99 8.25 -3.26 -8.88
CA MET A 99 7.76 -4.33 -8.01
C MET A 99 6.90 -3.75 -6.90
N ASN A 100 5.94 -4.54 -6.38
CA ASN A 100 5.11 -4.17 -5.24
C ASN A 100 4.48 -2.77 -5.40
N TYR A 101 3.90 -2.52 -6.57
CA TYR A 101 3.32 -1.22 -6.90
C TYR A 101 1.88 -1.15 -6.40
N VAL A 102 1.53 -0.10 -5.64
CA VAL A 102 0.17 0.11 -5.16
C VAL A 102 -0.59 0.95 -6.18
N LEU A 103 -1.48 0.30 -6.93
CA LEU A 103 -2.33 0.92 -7.95
C LEU A 103 -3.51 1.64 -7.30
N TYR A 104 -3.70 2.91 -7.63
CA TYR A 104 -4.97 3.62 -7.42
C TYR A 104 -5.96 3.27 -8.53
N VAL A 105 -7.21 3.00 -8.16
CA VAL A 105 -8.33 2.76 -9.08
C VAL A 105 -9.54 3.58 -8.64
N ASN A 106 -9.96 4.50 -9.48
CA ASN A 106 -11.27 5.14 -9.41
C ASN A 106 -12.32 4.20 -10.05
N LEU A 107 -13.20 3.64 -9.23
CA LEU A 107 -14.22 2.69 -9.66
C LEU A 107 -15.31 3.34 -10.52
N ALA A 108 -15.39 4.68 -10.55
CA ALA A 108 -16.26 5.40 -11.47
C ALA A 108 -15.80 5.33 -12.93
N ASP A 109 -14.57 4.83 -13.20
CA ASP A 109 -14.02 4.69 -14.55
C ASP A 109 -14.51 3.42 -15.30
N VAL A 110 -15.35 2.59 -14.68
CA VAL A 110 -15.91 1.38 -15.30
C VAL A 110 -16.91 1.74 -16.42
N GLU A 111 -16.73 1.18 -17.62
CA GLU A 111 -17.52 1.52 -18.84
C GLU A 111 -19.05 1.27 -18.70
N ASN A 112 -19.48 0.40 -17.77
CA ASN A 112 -20.89 0.19 -17.39
C ASN A 112 -21.06 0.28 -15.86
N LYS A 113 -20.61 1.40 -15.29
CA LYS A 113 -20.51 1.56 -13.83
C LYS A 113 -21.83 1.35 -13.08
N ASP A 114 -22.98 1.71 -13.66
CA ASP A 114 -24.28 1.49 -13.02
C ASP A 114 -24.55 0.01 -12.71
N VAL A 115 -24.22 -0.87 -13.66
CA VAL A 115 -24.33 -2.33 -13.48
C VAL A 115 -23.27 -2.83 -12.49
N PHE A 116 -22.06 -2.29 -12.53
CA PHE A 116 -20.98 -2.64 -11.60
C PHE A 116 -21.36 -2.29 -10.15
N PHE A 117 -21.76 -1.05 -9.89
CA PHE A 117 -22.12 -0.57 -8.55
C PHE A 117 -23.35 -1.29 -7.99
N GLN A 118 -24.37 -1.57 -8.82
CA GLN A 118 -25.54 -2.36 -8.41
C GLN A 118 -25.21 -3.85 -8.19
N GLY A 119 -24.19 -4.37 -8.85
CA GLY A 119 -23.74 -5.75 -8.72
C GLY A 119 -22.87 -5.99 -7.48
N CYS A 120 -22.31 -4.95 -6.87
CA CYS A 120 -21.53 -5.04 -5.65
C CYS A 120 -22.41 -5.02 -4.39
N THR A 121 -21.82 -5.32 -3.24
CA THR A 121 -22.38 -5.00 -1.93
C THR A 121 -22.37 -3.50 -1.68
N SER A 122 -23.13 -3.02 -0.69
CA SER A 122 -23.24 -1.57 -0.40
C SER A 122 -21.94 -0.90 0.02
N SER A 123 -20.93 -1.65 0.45
CA SER A 123 -19.59 -1.15 0.79
C SER A 123 -18.53 -1.49 -0.26
N GLY A 124 -18.87 -2.22 -1.32
CA GLY A 124 -17.88 -2.77 -2.26
C GLY A 124 -17.01 -3.88 -1.65
N GLY A 125 -17.39 -4.41 -0.48
CA GLY A 125 -16.62 -5.40 0.27
C GLY A 125 -16.37 -6.69 -0.50
N ASP A 126 -17.23 -7.01 -1.45
CA ASP A 126 -17.12 -8.16 -2.34
C ASP A 126 -16.12 -7.96 -3.48
N ILE A 127 -15.56 -6.77 -3.70
CA ILE A 127 -14.62 -6.56 -4.80
C ILE A 127 -13.33 -7.37 -4.57
N ARG A 128 -12.86 -8.08 -5.61
CA ARG A 128 -11.58 -8.82 -5.62
C ARG A 128 -10.80 -8.48 -6.90
N VAL A 129 -9.47 -8.51 -6.83
CA VAL A 129 -8.62 -8.23 -7.99
C VAL A 129 -7.62 -9.37 -8.18
N SER A 130 -7.37 -9.80 -9.42
CA SER A 130 -6.28 -10.73 -9.73
C SER A 130 -5.68 -10.44 -11.11
N ASP A 131 -4.66 -11.21 -11.49
CA ASP A 131 -4.17 -11.20 -12.86
C ASP A 131 -5.22 -11.67 -13.88
N ASP A 132 -4.92 -11.46 -15.16
CA ASP A 132 -5.77 -11.91 -16.25
C ASP A 132 -5.90 -13.46 -16.35
N ASN A 133 -5.10 -14.23 -15.59
CA ASN A 133 -5.17 -15.69 -15.58
C ASN A 133 -6.03 -16.26 -14.44
N MET A 134 -6.68 -15.40 -13.65
CA MET A 134 -7.49 -15.79 -12.47
C MET A 134 -6.67 -16.53 -11.41
N GLY A 135 -5.48 -16.02 -11.09
CA GLY A 135 -4.64 -16.51 -10.00
C GLY A 135 -5.16 -16.15 -8.60
N THR A 136 -4.24 -16.01 -7.65
CA THR A 136 -4.55 -15.55 -6.29
C THR A 136 -5.04 -14.10 -6.30
N TYR A 137 -5.99 -13.75 -5.43
CA TYR A 137 -6.41 -12.37 -5.27
C TYR A 137 -5.28 -11.50 -4.69
N TYR A 138 -5.16 -10.31 -5.25
CA TYR A 138 -4.25 -9.27 -4.81
C TYR A 138 -4.83 -8.50 -3.62
N ALA A 139 -3.93 -8.01 -2.78
CA ALA A 139 -4.33 -7.17 -1.66
C ALA A 139 -4.97 -5.90 -2.14
N ARG A 140 -6.08 -5.53 -1.50
CA ARG A 140 -6.83 -4.34 -1.85
C ARG A 140 -7.46 -3.65 -0.64
N GLU A 141 -7.62 -2.35 -0.77
CA GLU A 141 -8.38 -1.50 0.16
C GLU A 141 -9.47 -0.79 -0.63
N ILE A 142 -10.68 -0.78 -0.09
CA ILE A 142 -11.76 0.11 -0.53
C ILE A 142 -11.81 1.27 0.46
N VAL A 143 -11.47 2.48 -0.01
CA VAL A 143 -11.41 3.71 0.81
C VAL A 143 -12.80 4.30 1.00
N ASP A 144 -13.57 4.33 -0.09
CA ASP A 144 -14.99 4.65 -0.09
C ASP A 144 -15.69 3.94 -1.25
N PHE A 145 -17.00 3.78 -1.09
CA PHE A 145 -17.86 3.17 -2.09
C PHE A 145 -19.31 3.63 -1.89
N ASP A 146 -19.91 4.20 -2.93
CA ASP A 146 -21.31 4.62 -2.93
C ASP A 146 -22.02 4.07 -4.18
N GLN A 147 -22.93 3.13 -3.96
CA GLN A 147 -23.71 2.50 -5.02
C GLN A 147 -24.63 3.48 -5.77
N ILE A 148 -25.13 4.49 -5.07
CA ILE A 148 -26.11 5.45 -5.60
C ILE A 148 -25.38 6.54 -6.37
N ALA A 149 -24.33 7.12 -5.79
CA ALA A 149 -23.51 8.13 -6.46
C ALA A 149 -22.64 7.53 -7.58
N GLN A 150 -22.43 6.20 -7.57
CA GLN A 150 -21.56 5.48 -8.50
C GLN A 150 -20.12 6.03 -8.46
N THR A 151 -19.62 6.19 -7.23
CA THR A 151 -18.27 6.63 -6.89
C THR A 151 -17.62 5.60 -5.97
N GLY A 152 -16.31 5.44 -6.07
CA GLY A 152 -15.57 4.59 -5.16
C GLY A 152 -14.08 4.59 -5.48
N HIS A 153 -13.27 4.44 -4.44
CA HIS A 153 -11.82 4.58 -4.50
C HIS A 153 -11.17 3.32 -3.94
N MET A 154 -10.30 2.70 -4.73
CA MET A 154 -9.65 1.43 -4.39
C MET A 154 -8.14 1.50 -4.59
N TRP A 155 -7.40 0.90 -3.67
CA TRP A 155 -5.96 0.64 -3.80
C TRP A 155 -5.71 -0.84 -3.97
N VAL A 156 -4.79 -1.23 -4.85
CA VAL A 156 -4.44 -2.63 -5.12
C VAL A 156 -2.94 -2.83 -5.16
N LEU A 157 -2.41 -3.75 -4.36
CA LEU A 157 -0.99 -4.11 -4.40
C LEU A 157 -0.71 -5.09 -5.56
N LEU A 158 -0.01 -4.60 -6.57
CA LEU A 158 0.40 -5.38 -7.73
C LEU A 158 1.81 -5.94 -7.52
N PRO A 159 2.05 -7.24 -7.80
CA PRO A 159 3.38 -7.82 -7.71
C PRO A 159 4.39 -7.09 -8.59
N HIS A 160 3.98 -6.67 -9.79
CA HIS A 160 4.78 -5.82 -10.66
C HIS A 160 3.95 -5.13 -11.76
N ILE A 161 4.48 -4.04 -12.31
CA ILE A 161 4.03 -3.39 -13.55
C ILE A 161 5.24 -3.02 -14.42
N SER A 162 5.03 -2.84 -15.73
CA SER A 162 6.12 -2.58 -16.68
C SER A 162 5.75 -1.53 -17.72
N ASN A 163 6.75 -0.76 -18.13
CA ASN A 163 6.69 0.14 -19.28
C ASN A 163 6.86 -0.53 -20.65
N THR A 164 7.02 -1.85 -20.70
CA THR A 164 7.25 -2.59 -21.96
C THR A 164 6.00 -3.31 -22.48
N VAL A 165 5.10 -3.71 -21.57
CA VAL A 165 3.86 -4.44 -21.87
C VAL A 165 2.76 -3.91 -20.95
N ASP A 166 1.56 -3.74 -21.48
CA ASP A 166 0.41 -3.33 -20.68
C ASP A 166 0.11 -4.41 -19.62
N THR A 167 -0.15 -3.97 -18.39
CA THR A 167 -0.57 -4.89 -17.31
C THR A 167 -2.07 -5.07 -17.36
N LYS A 168 -2.54 -6.32 -17.34
CA LYS A 168 -3.97 -6.65 -17.37
C LYS A 168 -4.40 -7.28 -16.05
N LEU A 169 -5.50 -6.77 -15.51
CA LEU A 169 -6.09 -7.20 -14.24
C LEU A 169 -7.58 -7.48 -14.44
N ARG A 170 -8.12 -8.38 -13.63
CA ARG A 170 -9.57 -8.60 -13.53
C ARG A 170 -10.07 -8.10 -12.19
N ILE A 171 -11.11 -7.28 -12.21
CA ILE A 171 -11.82 -6.81 -11.02
C ILE A 171 -13.14 -7.56 -10.94
N PHE A 172 -13.24 -8.48 -9.98
CA PHE A 172 -14.43 -9.30 -9.74
C PHE A 172 -15.33 -8.69 -8.68
N PHE A 173 -16.62 -9.01 -8.75
CA PHE A 173 -17.64 -8.68 -7.77
C PHE A 173 -18.74 -9.75 -7.82
N ASN A 174 -19.53 -9.90 -6.74
CA ASN A 174 -20.61 -10.89 -6.69
C ASN A 174 -21.83 -10.47 -5.86
N GLY A 175 -21.82 -9.28 -5.26
CA GLY A 175 -22.92 -8.70 -4.51
C GLY A 175 -23.23 -9.36 -3.17
N ILE A 176 -22.38 -10.30 -2.73
CA ILE A 176 -22.67 -11.16 -1.57
C ILE A 176 -21.49 -11.27 -0.62
N SER A 177 -20.25 -11.29 -1.12
CA SER A 177 -19.08 -11.51 -0.27
C SER A 177 -18.80 -10.33 0.64
N ASP A 178 -18.36 -10.64 1.86
CA ASP A 178 -17.93 -9.61 2.80
C ASP A 178 -16.56 -9.03 2.45
N GLU A 179 -16.27 -7.88 3.08
CA GLU A 179 -14.96 -7.26 3.13
C GLU A 179 -13.91 -8.26 3.65
N PRO A 180 -12.74 -8.43 2.98
CA PRO A 180 -11.66 -9.24 3.49
C PRO A 180 -11.22 -8.77 4.88
N ASP A 181 -10.88 -9.70 5.77
CA ASP A 181 -10.21 -9.34 7.01
C ASP A 181 -8.96 -8.50 6.70
N ALA A 182 -8.77 -7.41 7.44
CA ALA A 182 -7.68 -6.46 7.21
C ALA A 182 -6.30 -7.12 7.25
N SER A 183 -6.13 -8.17 8.06
CA SER A 183 -4.89 -8.94 8.21
C SER A 183 -4.71 -10.08 7.20
N SER A 184 -5.70 -10.34 6.35
CA SER A 184 -5.61 -11.38 5.32
C SER A 184 -4.53 -11.05 4.28
N SER A 185 -4.04 -12.06 3.54
CA SER A 185 -3.02 -11.85 2.50
C SER A 185 -3.49 -10.97 1.35
N TYR A 186 -4.79 -10.71 1.26
CA TYR A 186 -5.41 -9.83 0.27
C TYR A 186 -6.22 -8.68 0.90
N GLY A 187 -6.03 -8.41 2.20
CA GLY A 187 -6.65 -7.31 2.92
C GLY A 187 -5.80 -6.04 2.97
N VAL A 188 -6.34 -4.98 3.56
CA VAL A 188 -5.73 -3.63 3.59
C VAL A 188 -4.32 -3.60 4.21
N HIS A 189 -4.03 -4.35 5.27
CA HIS A 189 -2.70 -4.31 5.88
C HIS A 189 -1.60 -4.85 4.94
N ALA A 190 -1.96 -5.75 4.02
CA ALA A 190 -1.02 -6.23 3.01
C ALA A 190 -0.77 -5.17 1.91
N VAL A 191 -1.75 -4.31 1.61
CA VAL A 191 -1.58 -3.19 0.66
C VAL A 191 -0.48 -2.24 1.13
N TRP A 192 -0.53 -1.87 2.42
CA TRP A 192 0.33 -0.85 3.00
C TRP A 192 1.45 -1.42 3.88
N ALA A 193 1.82 -2.68 3.70
CA ALA A 193 2.83 -3.36 4.51
C ALA A 193 4.20 -2.66 4.49
N ASP A 194 4.51 -1.95 3.40
CA ASP A 194 5.75 -1.21 3.21
C ASP A 194 5.73 0.20 3.81
N TYR A 195 4.61 0.65 4.39
CA TYR A 195 4.41 2.01 4.91
C TYR A 195 4.34 2.03 6.44
N THR A 196 4.79 3.15 7.01
CA THR A 196 4.67 3.44 8.44
C THR A 196 3.29 4.01 8.77
N ALA A 197 2.76 4.88 7.90
CA ALA A 197 1.41 5.42 8.03
C ALA A 197 0.88 5.86 6.66
N VAL A 198 -0.42 5.70 6.44
CA VAL A 198 -1.14 6.13 5.23
C VAL A 198 -2.47 6.75 5.65
N TYR A 199 -2.68 8.01 5.28
CA TYR A 199 -3.92 8.75 5.55
C TYR A 199 -4.54 9.22 4.23
N HIS A 200 -5.70 8.67 3.90
CA HIS A 200 -6.49 9.06 2.73
C HIS A 200 -7.21 10.39 2.88
N MET A 201 -7.24 10.97 4.10
CA MET A 201 -7.84 12.28 4.38
C MET A 201 -9.34 12.37 4.03
N ASN A 202 -10.03 11.23 3.97
CA ASN A 202 -11.42 11.12 3.52
C ASN A 202 -12.44 11.03 4.66
N GLN A 203 -11.99 11.01 5.92
CA GLN A 203 -12.88 11.02 7.08
C GLN A 203 -13.26 12.44 7.50
N SER A 204 -14.49 12.58 7.96
CA SER A 204 -14.97 13.86 8.47
C SER A 204 -14.34 14.21 9.83
N PRO A 205 -13.87 15.46 10.04
CA PRO A 205 -13.32 15.90 11.31
C PRO A 205 -14.28 15.92 12.50
N ILE A 206 -15.59 15.74 12.26
CA ILE A 206 -16.62 15.77 13.33
C ILE A 206 -17.00 14.38 13.84
N GLU A 207 -16.46 13.32 13.23
CA GLU A 207 -16.68 11.94 13.65
C GLU A 207 -16.04 11.65 15.01
N GLU A 208 -16.36 10.47 15.57
CA GLU A 208 -15.79 10.02 16.83
C GLU A 208 -14.26 9.89 16.75
N GLU A 209 -13.56 10.32 17.81
CA GLU A 209 -12.11 10.14 17.87
C GLU A 209 -11.72 8.64 17.91
N PRO A 210 -10.63 8.23 17.23
CA PRO A 210 -9.79 9.05 16.34
C PRO A 210 -10.47 9.29 14.99
N GLN A 211 -10.40 10.51 14.47
CA GLN A 211 -11.11 10.89 13.24
C GLN A 211 -10.40 10.41 11.98
N ILE A 212 -9.07 10.56 11.92
CA ILE A 212 -8.30 10.32 10.71
C ILE A 212 -7.62 8.96 10.83
N ILE A 213 -8.00 8.02 9.98
CA ILE A 213 -7.61 6.61 10.13
C ILE A 213 -6.31 6.33 9.37
N ASP A 214 -5.39 5.63 10.02
CA ASP A 214 -4.19 5.06 9.40
C ASP A 214 -4.53 3.71 8.78
N SER A 215 -4.39 3.57 7.46
CA SER A 215 -4.66 2.33 6.73
C SER A 215 -3.61 1.24 6.94
N THR A 216 -2.50 1.54 7.61
CA THR A 216 -1.48 0.52 7.93
C THR A 216 -1.84 -0.31 9.17
N GLN A 217 -1.17 -1.45 9.31
CA GLN A 217 -1.24 -2.27 10.54
C GLN A 217 -0.69 -1.59 11.80
N ASN A 218 -0.13 -0.38 11.71
CA ASN A 218 0.44 0.34 12.84
C ASN A 218 -0.61 1.11 13.63
N PHE A 219 -1.79 1.37 13.04
CA PHE A 219 -2.90 2.08 13.65
C PHE A 219 -2.49 3.43 14.26
N ASN A 220 -1.62 4.18 13.57
CA ASN A 220 -1.20 5.52 13.98
C ASN A 220 -2.29 6.55 13.69
N ASN A 221 -3.51 6.33 14.17
CA ASN A 221 -4.66 7.17 13.84
C ASN A 221 -4.44 8.62 14.33
N GLY A 222 -4.88 9.56 13.50
CA GLY A 222 -4.79 10.98 13.72
C GLY A 222 -6.00 11.55 14.46
N TYR A 223 -5.74 12.57 15.26
CA TYR A 223 -6.75 13.27 16.02
C TYR A 223 -6.79 14.74 15.61
N CYS A 224 -7.98 15.25 15.28
CA CYS A 224 -8.19 16.65 14.97
C CYS A 224 -7.96 17.52 16.21
N ARG A 225 -7.26 18.66 16.05
CA ARG A 225 -6.86 19.55 17.15
C ARG A 225 -7.17 21.00 16.81
N ASN A 226 -7.19 21.83 17.86
CA ASN A 226 -7.33 23.29 17.79
C ASN A 226 -8.58 23.83 17.09
N GLY A 227 -9.66 23.05 17.02
CA GLY A 227 -10.93 23.51 16.46
C GLY A 227 -11.26 22.99 15.08
N LEU A 228 -10.43 22.08 14.52
CA LEU A 228 -10.74 21.28 13.32
C LEU A 228 -11.92 20.35 13.59
N THR A 229 -13.12 20.92 13.64
CA THR A 229 -14.37 20.29 14.08
C THR A 229 -15.55 20.71 13.20
N SER A 230 -15.28 21.10 11.95
CA SER A 230 -16.32 21.39 10.96
C SER A 230 -16.26 20.38 9.83
N ASP A 231 -17.42 19.94 9.37
CA ASP A 231 -17.53 19.09 8.19
C ASP A 231 -17.24 19.86 6.89
N ASP A 232 -17.31 21.20 6.91
CA ASP A 232 -16.91 22.06 5.80
C ASP A 232 -15.41 21.94 5.45
N ALA A 233 -14.60 21.36 6.35
CA ALA A 233 -13.21 21.03 6.09
C ALA A 233 -13.05 19.83 5.15
N LEU A 234 -14.05 18.94 5.04
CA LEU A 234 -14.01 17.80 4.11
C LEU A 234 -14.39 18.26 2.70
N VAL A 235 -13.42 18.25 1.79
CA VAL A 235 -13.55 18.77 0.42
C VAL A 235 -13.15 17.74 -0.63
N GLU A 236 -13.34 18.03 -1.91
CA GLU A 236 -12.80 17.20 -2.98
C GLU A 236 -11.27 17.25 -2.98
N GLY A 237 -10.66 16.06 -3.02
CA GLY A 237 -9.22 15.85 -3.12
C GLY A 237 -8.74 15.71 -4.56
N GLN A 238 -7.44 15.45 -4.70
CA GLN A 238 -6.90 14.90 -5.95
C GLN A 238 -7.28 13.42 -6.09
N VAL A 239 -7.31 12.70 -4.96
CA VAL A 239 -7.76 11.32 -4.86
C VAL A 239 -8.92 11.26 -3.87
N GLY A 240 -10.14 11.16 -4.39
CA GLY A 240 -11.34 11.12 -3.55
C GLY A 240 -11.55 12.40 -2.75
N LYS A 241 -11.54 12.29 -1.43
CA LYS A 241 -11.79 13.40 -0.50
C LYS A 241 -10.51 13.82 0.20
N ALA A 242 -10.44 15.08 0.60
CA ALA A 242 -9.30 15.67 1.27
C ALA A 242 -9.76 16.60 2.40
N LEU A 243 -8.81 17.10 3.19
CA LEU A 243 -9.10 18.09 4.22
C LEU A 243 -8.53 19.46 3.87
N PHE A 244 -9.41 20.45 3.84
CA PHE A 244 -9.04 21.85 3.95
C PHE A 244 -8.79 22.18 5.42
N ILE A 245 -7.56 22.56 5.74
CA ILE A 245 -7.15 22.90 7.11
C ILE A 245 -6.63 24.33 7.11
N ASP A 246 -7.08 25.14 8.06
CA ASP A 246 -6.74 26.57 8.14
C ASP A 246 -6.26 27.00 9.53
N ASN A 247 -6.03 28.31 9.70
CA ASN A 247 -5.67 28.92 10.97
C ASN A 247 -4.49 28.21 11.67
N ASN A 248 -4.67 27.76 12.92
CA ASN A 248 -3.70 26.99 13.69
C ASN A 248 -4.19 25.54 13.94
N GLU A 249 -5.07 25.05 13.07
CA GLU A 249 -5.63 23.71 13.12
C GLU A 249 -4.64 22.67 12.62
N TYR A 250 -4.72 21.45 13.14
CA TYR A 250 -3.86 20.35 12.72
C TYR A 250 -4.42 18.99 13.10
N ILE A 251 -3.86 17.94 12.52
CA ILE A 251 -4.10 16.55 12.91
C ILE A 251 -2.84 16.07 13.63
N GLY A 252 -3.00 15.61 14.86
CA GLY A 252 -1.90 15.10 15.68
C GLY A 252 -2.01 13.60 15.88
N MET A 253 -0.89 12.89 15.70
CA MET A 253 -0.76 11.49 16.07
C MET A 253 0.03 11.38 17.36
N TYR A 254 -0.33 10.44 18.23
CA TYR A 254 0.49 10.16 19.40
C TYR A 254 1.88 9.65 18.99
N ASP A 255 2.86 9.90 19.85
CA ASP A 255 4.20 9.37 19.65
C ASP A 255 4.16 7.82 19.68
N ASN A 256 4.81 7.20 18.70
CA ASN A 256 4.80 5.75 18.48
C ASN A 256 6.15 5.31 17.93
N ALA A 257 6.65 4.15 18.37
CA ALA A 257 7.94 3.60 17.94
C ALA A 257 8.01 3.34 16.41
N SER A 258 6.87 3.16 15.74
CA SER A 258 6.84 3.07 14.27
C SER A 258 7.29 4.36 13.57
N PHE A 259 7.16 5.52 14.23
CA PHE A 259 7.64 6.81 13.76
C PHE A 259 9.09 7.13 14.16
N ASP A 260 9.76 6.26 14.91
CA ASP A 260 11.19 6.38 15.27
C ASP A 260 12.10 5.96 14.12
N ILE A 261 11.89 6.59 12.96
CA ILE A 261 12.62 6.31 11.72
C ILE A 261 13.99 6.99 11.78
N VAL A 262 15.05 6.19 11.83
CA VAL A 262 16.45 6.68 11.87
C VAL A 262 17.19 6.53 10.54
N GLY A 263 16.65 5.74 9.62
CA GLY A 263 17.28 5.36 8.35
C GLY A 263 16.71 6.09 7.15
N GLU A 264 16.49 5.36 6.06
CA GLU A 264 15.80 5.84 4.86
C GLU A 264 14.38 6.32 5.20
N LEU A 265 13.94 7.38 4.53
CA LEU A 265 12.62 7.96 4.74
C LEU A 265 12.08 8.50 3.42
N SER A 266 10.79 8.25 3.16
CA SER A 266 10.01 8.99 2.17
C SER A 266 8.76 9.57 2.82
N LEU A 267 8.48 10.84 2.54
CA LEU A 267 7.25 11.56 2.93
C LEU A 267 6.53 12.00 1.67
N GLN A 268 5.23 11.79 1.59
CA GLN A 268 4.41 12.16 0.43
C GLN A 268 3.12 12.84 0.87
N ALA A 269 2.65 13.79 0.07
CA ALA A 269 1.30 14.35 0.17
C ALA A 269 0.91 15.02 -1.15
N TRP A 270 -0.39 15.01 -1.44
CA TRP A 270 -1.01 15.96 -2.36
C TRP A 270 -1.41 17.21 -1.58
N VAL A 271 -1.11 18.38 -2.14
CA VAL A 271 -1.46 19.66 -1.52
C VAL A 271 -1.98 20.64 -2.54
N LYS A 272 -2.91 21.50 -2.14
CA LYS A 272 -3.41 22.60 -2.95
C LYS A 272 -3.39 23.89 -2.15
N LYS A 273 -2.79 24.92 -2.72
CA LYS A 273 -2.64 26.25 -2.11
C LYS A 273 -2.80 27.34 -3.16
N ASP A 274 -3.47 28.44 -2.83
CA ASP A 274 -3.76 29.55 -3.74
C ASP A 274 -3.32 30.94 -3.21
N ASP A 275 -2.80 30.99 -2.00
CA ASP A 275 -2.34 32.20 -1.31
C ASP A 275 -0.81 32.29 -1.20
N LEU A 276 -0.32 33.51 -1.00
CA LEU A 276 1.10 33.78 -0.81
C LEU A 276 1.61 33.13 0.48
N ILE A 277 2.65 32.31 0.35
CA ILE A 277 3.35 31.73 1.49
C ILE A 277 4.29 32.79 2.07
N THR A 278 3.93 33.38 3.20
CA THR A 278 4.72 34.43 3.86
C THR A 278 5.58 33.91 5.02
N GLU A 279 5.29 32.69 5.48
CA GLU A 279 6.05 31.96 6.51
C GLU A 279 6.15 30.49 6.09
N SER A 280 7.23 29.81 6.50
CA SER A 280 7.32 28.36 6.33
C SER A 280 6.16 27.68 7.07
N SER A 281 5.53 26.68 6.44
CA SER A 281 4.36 25.98 6.99
C SER A 281 4.37 24.47 6.74
N GLY A 282 3.98 23.68 7.73
CA GLY A 282 4.14 22.22 7.71
C GLY A 282 3.06 21.49 6.93
N ILE A 283 3.45 20.48 6.15
CA ILE A 283 2.50 19.55 5.50
C ILE A 283 2.38 18.29 6.35
N VAL A 284 3.51 17.61 6.60
CA VAL A 284 3.63 16.49 7.53
C VAL A 284 4.98 16.55 8.23
N SER A 285 5.00 16.43 9.56
CA SER A 285 6.23 16.58 10.33
C SER A 285 6.25 15.76 11.61
N LYS A 286 7.43 15.22 11.95
CA LYS A 286 7.81 14.84 13.32
C LYS A 286 8.82 15.85 13.82
N TYR A 287 8.35 17.08 13.92
CA TYR A 287 9.13 18.26 14.25
C TYR A 287 8.27 19.15 15.14
N ILE A 288 8.80 19.57 16.28
CA ILE A 288 8.21 20.49 17.25
C ILE A 288 9.37 21.32 17.82
N GLY A 289 9.70 22.41 17.13
CA GLY A 289 10.86 23.25 17.40
C GLY A 289 10.86 23.81 18.83
N SER A 290 9.70 24.27 19.30
CA SER A 290 9.44 24.82 20.63
C SER A 290 9.75 23.84 21.78
N HIS A 291 9.71 22.53 21.51
CA HIS A 291 9.94 21.47 22.49
C HIS A 291 11.28 20.76 22.30
N ASN A 292 12.14 21.26 21.41
CA ASN A 292 13.42 20.64 21.07
C ASN A 292 13.28 19.19 20.58
N GLN A 293 12.19 18.88 19.87
CA GLN A 293 11.93 17.59 19.25
C GLN A 293 11.97 17.77 17.73
N ARG A 294 12.93 17.18 17.02
CA ARG A 294 13.14 17.43 15.59
C ARG A 294 13.64 16.16 14.92
N SER A 295 12.83 15.55 14.06
CA SER A 295 13.22 14.35 13.31
C SER A 295 13.20 14.65 11.81
N TYR A 296 12.00 14.82 11.25
CA TYR A 296 11.80 15.01 9.81
C TYR A 296 10.58 15.87 9.53
N CYS A 297 10.56 16.54 8.39
CA CYS A 297 9.42 17.34 7.93
C CYS A 297 9.37 17.45 6.41
N LEU A 298 8.15 17.43 5.87
CA LEU A 298 7.80 17.93 4.54
C LEU A 298 6.93 19.18 4.76
N TYR A 299 7.30 20.28 4.13
CA TYR A 299 6.72 21.59 4.40
C TYR A 299 6.82 22.51 3.18
N VAL A 300 6.21 23.68 3.25
CA VAL A 300 6.31 24.72 2.24
C VAL A 300 7.15 25.87 2.79
N LYS A 301 8.03 26.43 1.97
CA LYS A 301 8.95 27.52 2.31
C LYS A 301 8.33 28.89 1.99
N GLU A 302 8.75 29.93 2.69
CA GLU A 302 8.36 31.35 2.46
C GLU A 302 8.67 31.89 1.05
N HIS A 303 9.41 31.14 0.24
CA HIS A 303 9.69 31.44 -1.17
C HIS A 303 8.84 30.61 -2.15
N GLN A 304 7.68 30.15 -1.70
CA GLN A 304 6.62 29.52 -2.50
C GLN A 304 6.88 28.08 -2.98
N CYS A 305 8.00 27.45 -2.61
CA CYS A 305 8.32 26.08 -3.01
C CYS A 305 8.12 25.06 -1.88
N GLY A 306 7.99 23.79 -2.26
CA GLY A 306 8.11 22.67 -1.32
C GLY A 306 9.51 22.60 -0.71
N CYS A 307 9.62 22.06 0.49
CA CYS A 307 10.87 21.84 1.17
C CYS A 307 10.83 20.55 2.01
N PHE A 308 11.95 19.85 2.05
CA PHE A 308 12.11 18.61 2.81
C PHE A 308 13.29 18.72 3.78
N GLY A 309 13.05 18.40 5.06
CA GLY A 309 14.01 18.59 6.14
C GLY A 309 14.23 17.34 6.99
N ILE A 310 15.48 17.09 7.36
CA ILE A 310 15.92 16.00 8.26
C ILE A 310 16.85 16.58 9.33
N CYS A 311 16.60 16.22 10.59
CA CYS A 311 17.46 16.59 11.70
C CYS A 311 18.61 15.59 11.86
N TYR A 312 19.84 16.10 12.02
CA TYR A 312 21.01 15.28 12.33
C TYR A 312 20.84 14.52 13.65
N PRO A 313 21.54 13.39 13.85
CA PRO A 313 21.43 12.55 15.06
C PRO A 313 21.79 13.24 16.38
N ASP A 314 22.34 14.45 16.36
CA ASP A 314 22.61 15.24 17.56
C ASP A 314 21.35 15.91 18.14
N GLY A 315 20.24 15.93 17.38
CA GLY A 315 18.96 16.53 17.76
C GLY A 315 18.99 18.06 17.87
N SER A 316 20.08 18.71 17.45
CA SER A 316 20.27 20.15 17.63
C SER A 316 19.42 20.97 16.65
N ALA A 317 18.87 22.09 17.13
CA ALA A 317 18.13 23.04 16.30
C ALA A 317 18.97 23.62 15.15
N SER A 318 20.29 23.75 15.34
CA SER A 318 21.22 24.22 14.32
C SER A 318 21.55 23.18 13.25
N SER A 319 21.10 21.95 13.45
CA SER A 319 21.48 20.78 12.64
C SER A 319 20.28 20.22 11.87
N LEU A 320 19.35 21.09 11.43
CA LEU A 320 18.36 20.72 10.42
C LEU A 320 19.02 20.82 9.04
N ARG A 321 19.05 19.69 8.31
CA ARG A 321 19.41 19.66 6.89
C ARG A 321 18.13 19.75 6.08
N ALA A 322 17.92 20.89 5.43
CA ALA A 322 16.76 21.13 4.57
C ALA A 322 17.16 21.29 3.10
N LEU A 323 16.25 20.90 2.22
CA LEU A 323 16.34 21.01 0.77
C LEU A 323 15.11 21.75 0.25
N ASP A 324 15.33 22.98 -0.21
CA ASP A 324 14.30 23.78 -0.86
C ASP A 324 14.14 23.30 -2.32
N GLY A 325 12.89 23.22 -2.78
CA GLY A 325 12.56 23.09 -4.19
C GLY A 325 12.81 24.38 -4.97
N VAL A 326 12.44 24.36 -6.24
CA VAL A 326 12.51 25.53 -7.13
C VAL A 326 11.18 25.87 -7.77
N THR A 327 10.21 24.95 -7.75
CA THR A 327 8.90 25.14 -8.36
C THR A 327 7.90 25.75 -7.37
N PRO A 328 7.25 26.87 -7.70
CA PRO A 328 6.18 27.44 -6.88
C PRO A 328 4.94 26.52 -6.79
N ILE A 329 4.25 26.52 -5.65
CA ILE A 329 3.10 25.63 -5.36
C ILE A 329 1.76 26.37 -5.18
N ASN A 330 1.77 27.70 -5.21
CA ASN A 330 0.65 28.55 -4.85
C ASN A 330 -0.17 29.03 -6.06
N ASP A 331 -0.49 28.13 -6.98
CA ASP A 331 -1.24 28.42 -8.21
C ASP A 331 -2.72 27.96 -8.15
N GLY A 332 -3.14 27.40 -7.02
CA GLY A 332 -4.50 26.94 -6.77
C GLY A 332 -4.85 25.60 -7.41
N VAL A 333 -3.87 24.80 -7.86
CA VAL A 333 -4.10 23.40 -8.25
C VAL A 333 -3.44 22.41 -7.27
N PHE A 334 -3.80 21.14 -7.38
CA PHE A 334 -3.18 20.08 -6.59
C PHE A 334 -1.80 19.76 -7.16
N HIS A 335 -0.82 19.70 -6.26
CA HIS A 335 0.54 19.25 -6.55
C HIS A 335 0.94 18.13 -5.61
N LYS A 336 1.71 17.18 -6.13
CA LYS A 336 2.27 16.09 -5.34
C LYS A 336 3.69 16.44 -4.92
N LEU A 337 3.95 16.42 -3.61
CA LEU A 337 5.29 16.59 -3.06
C LEU A 337 5.78 15.28 -2.46
N THR A 338 7.00 14.90 -2.82
CA THR A 338 7.65 13.70 -2.27
C THR A 338 9.08 14.02 -1.83
N GLY A 339 9.34 13.96 -0.52
CA GLY A 339 10.69 14.12 0.06
C GLY A 339 11.31 12.76 0.35
N VAL A 340 12.53 12.52 -0.15
CA VAL A 340 13.24 11.24 0.00
C VAL A 340 14.64 11.46 0.60
N PHE A 341 14.92 10.74 1.68
CA PHE A 341 16.21 10.75 2.36
C PHE A 341 16.89 9.38 2.25
N VAL A 342 18.14 9.41 1.80
CA VAL A 342 19.05 8.26 1.78
C VAL A 342 20.28 8.62 2.61
N PRO A 343 20.53 7.95 3.75
CA PRO A 343 21.64 8.28 4.65
C PRO A 343 23.00 8.36 3.96
N ASN A 344 23.80 9.38 4.31
CA ASN A 344 25.11 9.69 3.71
C ASN A 344 25.11 9.89 2.18
N THR A 345 23.95 9.91 1.52
CA THR A 345 23.85 9.84 0.07
C THR A 345 23.12 11.05 -0.49
N SER A 346 21.84 11.24 -0.15
CA SER A 346 21.05 12.32 -0.73
C SER A 346 19.83 12.73 0.08
N LEU A 347 19.46 14.00 -0.03
CA LEU A 347 18.07 14.47 0.06
C LEU A 347 17.58 14.73 -1.36
N THR A 348 16.38 14.26 -1.68
CA THR A 348 15.73 14.52 -2.98
C THR A 348 14.31 14.99 -2.73
N LEU A 349 13.90 16.04 -3.44
CA LEU A 349 12.52 16.53 -3.44
C LEU A 349 11.96 16.36 -4.86
N TYR A 350 10.83 15.68 -4.98
CA TYR A 350 10.05 15.58 -6.20
C TYR A 350 8.82 16.47 -6.12
N PHE A 351 8.47 17.07 -7.26
CA PHE A 351 7.29 17.88 -7.48
C PHE A 351 6.58 17.29 -8.70
N ASP A 352 5.32 16.88 -8.56
CA ASP A 352 4.50 16.32 -9.64
C ASP A 352 5.20 15.16 -10.40
N GLY A 353 5.75 14.22 -9.64
CA GLY A 353 6.40 13.04 -10.21
C GLY A 353 7.82 13.25 -10.73
N VAL A 354 8.33 14.49 -10.79
CA VAL A 354 9.66 14.81 -11.33
C VAL A 354 10.58 15.40 -10.26
N GLN A 355 11.88 15.15 -10.37
CA GLN A 355 12.86 15.67 -9.41
C GLN A 355 12.94 17.20 -9.53
N ASP A 356 12.54 17.91 -8.47
CA ASP A 356 12.59 19.37 -8.38
C ASP A 356 13.94 19.85 -7.83
N ALA A 357 14.45 19.14 -6.81
CA ALA A 357 15.75 19.44 -6.21
C ALA A 357 16.44 18.18 -5.65
N GLN A 358 17.78 18.23 -5.56
CA GLN A 358 18.58 17.20 -4.91
C GLN A 358 19.85 17.79 -4.30
N ASP A 359 20.20 17.32 -3.11
CA ASP A 359 21.47 17.61 -2.44
C ASP A 359 22.15 16.30 -2.06
N MET A 360 23.46 16.23 -2.29
CA MET A 360 24.33 15.08 -1.98
C MET A 360 25.51 15.45 -1.08
N THR A 361 25.52 16.69 -0.57
CA THR A 361 26.61 17.24 0.23
C THR A 361 26.24 17.26 1.70
N ASN A 362 27.16 16.85 2.58
CA ASN A 362 26.95 16.85 4.05
C ASN A 362 25.57 16.27 4.43
N ILE A 363 25.27 15.08 3.91
CA ILE A 363 24.01 14.40 4.18
C ILE A 363 24.12 13.67 5.51
N PRO A 364 23.16 13.84 6.43
CA PRO A 364 23.18 13.14 7.71
C PRO A 364 23.35 11.63 7.57
N PRO A 365 24.07 10.96 8.48
CA PRO A 365 24.22 9.51 8.47
C PRO A 365 22.99 8.76 9.03
N ALA A 366 22.09 9.48 9.70
CA ALA A 366 20.85 8.99 10.28
C ALA A 366 19.97 10.18 10.64
N ILE A 367 18.71 9.92 10.95
CA ILE A 367 17.74 10.89 11.48
C ILE A 367 17.78 10.83 13.02
N TYR A 368 17.64 11.98 13.69
CA TYR A 368 17.39 12.00 15.13
C TYR A 368 16.00 11.44 15.47
N SER A 369 15.95 10.48 16.38
CA SER A 369 14.70 9.92 16.90
C SER A 369 14.20 10.77 18.07
N SER A 370 13.28 11.68 17.79
CA SER A 370 12.66 12.52 18.82
C SER A 370 11.41 11.85 19.41
N SER A 371 11.07 12.13 20.68
CA SER A 371 9.80 11.69 21.27
C SER A 371 8.64 12.66 20.97
N GLY A 372 8.77 13.47 19.91
CA GLY A 372 7.73 14.41 19.47
C GLY A 372 6.65 13.70 18.67
N SER A 373 5.42 14.19 18.74
CA SER A 373 4.34 13.68 17.90
C SER A 373 4.59 13.95 16.41
N VAL A 374 3.97 13.13 15.57
CA VAL A 374 3.78 13.46 14.16
C VAL A 374 2.55 14.38 14.04
N ARG A 375 2.64 15.39 13.18
CA ARG A 375 1.57 16.34 12.90
C ARG A 375 1.40 16.52 11.40
N ILE A 376 0.16 16.62 10.95
CA ILE A 376 -0.21 17.06 9.60
C ILE A 376 -0.70 18.51 9.71
N ASN A 377 -0.40 19.34 8.71
CA ASN A 377 -0.71 20.77 8.63
C ASN A 377 0.19 21.71 9.44
N THR A 378 1.05 21.24 10.33
CA THR A 378 1.97 22.13 11.07
C THR A 378 3.27 21.42 11.41
N PHE A 379 4.32 22.20 11.66
CA PHE A 379 5.54 21.73 12.31
C PHE A 379 5.82 22.38 13.66
N ASP A 380 5.06 23.39 14.10
CA ASP A 380 5.24 23.96 15.45
C ASP A 380 4.05 24.85 15.88
N ASP A 381 2.92 24.22 16.21
CA ASP A 381 1.73 24.88 16.79
C ASP A 381 2.08 25.87 17.93
N PRO A 382 1.48 27.08 17.98
CA PRO A 382 0.43 27.64 17.09
C PRO A 382 0.94 28.33 15.84
N TYR A 383 2.20 28.11 15.47
CA TYR A 383 2.83 28.73 14.33
C TYR A 383 2.94 27.75 13.16
N HIS A 384 3.28 28.27 11.99
CA HIS A 384 3.69 27.48 10.84
C HIS A 384 2.64 26.47 10.34
N SER A 385 1.37 26.85 10.45
CA SER A 385 0.28 26.07 9.89
C SER A 385 0.19 26.28 8.38
N PHE A 386 0.04 25.18 7.66
CA PHE A 386 -0.34 25.21 6.26
C PHE A 386 -1.81 25.64 6.19
N ILE A 387 -2.12 26.51 5.23
CA ILE A 387 -3.49 26.93 4.96
C ILE A 387 -3.75 26.49 3.53
N GLY A 388 -4.65 25.54 3.35
CA GLY A 388 -4.89 24.90 2.07
C GLY A 388 -5.50 23.51 2.23
N VAL A 389 -5.53 22.76 1.13
CA VAL A 389 -6.04 21.39 1.11
C VAL A 389 -4.88 20.41 1.16
N ILE A 390 -4.98 19.39 2.01
CA ILE A 390 -4.02 18.28 2.12
C ILE A 390 -4.75 16.96 1.88
N ASP A 391 -4.13 16.12 1.05
CA ASP A 391 -4.66 14.84 0.59
C ASP A 391 -3.55 13.77 0.56
N GLU A 392 -3.90 12.50 0.72
CA GLU A 392 -3.02 11.32 0.59
C GLU A 392 -1.66 11.44 1.30
N VAL A 393 -1.66 11.68 2.61
CA VAL A 393 -0.42 11.80 3.40
C VAL A 393 0.17 10.41 3.66
N ARG A 394 1.43 10.20 3.29
CA ARG A 394 2.14 8.92 3.49
C ARG A 394 3.49 9.09 4.12
N ILE A 395 3.83 8.16 5.00
CA ILE A 395 5.13 8.06 5.66
C ILE A 395 5.67 6.66 5.44
N ARG A 396 6.88 6.55 4.88
CA ARG A 396 7.55 5.28 4.59
C ARG A 396 8.96 5.27 5.15
N ALA A 397 9.29 4.28 5.98
CA ALA A 397 10.66 3.98 6.40
C ALA A 397 11.45 3.25 5.29
N GLY A 398 11.66 3.95 4.17
CA GLY A 398 12.28 3.41 2.96
C GLY A 398 12.30 4.44 1.82
N VAL A 399 12.96 4.07 0.72
CA VAL A 399 13.14 4.94 -0.45
C VAL A 399 12.05 4.72 -1.50
N ILE A 400 11.52 5.82 -2.03
CA ILE A 400 10.75 5.84 -3.28
C ILE A 400 11.69 6.28 -4.42
N SER A 401 11.77 5.46 -5.47
CA SER A 401 12.62 5.77 -6.64
C SER A 401 11.94 6.80 -7.55
N ALA A 402 12.73 7.45 -8.40
CA ALA A 402 12.20 8.40 -9.39
C ALA A 402 11.18 7.74 -10.34
N GLU A 403 11.42 6.49 -10.73
CA GLU A 403 10.50 5.73 -11.58
C GLU A 403 9.17 5.43 -10.86
N HIS A 404 9.25 5.04 -9.58
CA HIS A 404 8.04 4.81 -8.77
C HIS A 404 7.25 6.10 -8.61
N GLU A 405 7.93 7.20 -8.27
CA GLU A 405 7.29 8.49 -8.02
C GLU A 405 6.58 9.03 -9.27
N LEU A 406 7.22 8.97 -10.44
CA LEU A 406 6.60 9.39 -11.69
C LEU A 406 5.40 8.51 -12.07
N THR A 407 5.51 7.19 -11.87
CA THR A 407 4.42 6.27 -12.18
C THR A 407 3.23 6.50 -11.26
N GLU A 408 3.48 6.69 -9.96
CA GLU A 408 2.44 6.96 -8.97
C GLU A 408 1.76 8.31 -9.23
N TYR A 409 2.52 9.35 -9.59
CA TYR A 409 1.95 10.63 -10.01
C TYR A 409 1.02 10.45 -11.22
N ASN A 410 1.47 9.81 -12.30
CA ASN A 410 0.65 9.59 -13.49
C ASN A 410 -0.65 8.83 -13.19
N ASN A 411 -0.59 7.85 -12.28
CA ASN A 411 -1.75 7.07 -11.86
C ASN A 411 -2.79 7.91 -11.10
N GLN A 412 -2.34 8.80 -10.22
CA GLN A 412 -3.22 9.58 -9.33
C GLN A 412 -3.66 10.92 -9.95
N SER A 413 -2.85 11.51 -10.84
CA SER A 413 -3.13 12.80 -11.46
C SER A 413 -4.24 12.72 -12.51
N ASP A 414 -4.27 11.62 -13.28
CA ASP A 414 -5.25 11.39 -14.34
C ASP A 414 -5.41 9.89 -14.63
N THR A 415 -6.35 9.25 -13.94
CA THR A 415 -6.63 7.82 -14.08
C THR A 415 -7.02 7.43 -15.51
N SER A 416 -7.69 8.32 -16.24
CA SER A 416 -8.21 8.06 -17.59
C SER A 416 -7.12 7.86 -18.64
N THR A 417 -5.92 8.39 -18.39
CA THR A 417 -4.75 8.16 -19.24
C THR A 417 -3.92 6.95 -18.80
N PHE A 418 -3.92 6.66 -17.49
CA PHE A 418 -3.10 5.62 -16.89
C PHE A 418 -3.66 4.21 -17.11
N TYR A 419 -4.97 4.02 -17.01
CA TYR A 419 -5.62 2.74 -17.30
C TYR A 419 -6.97 2.92 -18.00
N THR A 420 -7.52 1.82 -18.49
CA THR A 420 -8.93 1.72 -18.90
C THR A 420 -9.60 0.57 -18.16
N ILE A 421 -10.88 0.71 -17.79
CA ILE A 421 -11.69 -0.37 -17.23
C ILE A 421 -12.85 -0.66 -18.18
N GLY A 422 -12.80 -1.82 -18.85
CA GLY A 422 -13.77 -2.19 -19.86
C GLY A 422 -15.13 -2.63 -19.28
N GLU A 423 -15.99 -3.10 -20.18
CA GLU A 423 -17.30 -3.64 -19.84
C GLU A 423 -17.23 -4.87 -18.90
N ILE A 424 -18.37 -5.17 -18.27
CA ILE A 424 -18.53 -6.34 -17.41
C ILE A 424 -18.63 -7.60 -18.28
N LEU A 425 -17.79 -8.57 -17.99
CA LEU A 425 -17.71 -9.88 -18.59
C LEU A 425 -18.16 -10.95 -17.60
N THR A 426 -18.52 -12.13 -18.12
CA THR A 426 -18.82 -13.31 -17.31
C THR A 426 -17.71 -14.35 -17.43
N THR A 427 -17.38 -15.05 -16.35
CA THR A 427 -16.52 -16.23 -16.40
C THR A 427 -17.26 -17.36 -17.12
N GLU A 428 -16.61 -18.04 -18.06
CA GLU A 428 -17.18 -19.20 -18.77
C GLU A 428 -17.47 -20.40 -17.86
#